data_AF-A0A2A4ALG5-F1
#
_entry.id   AF-A0A2A4ALG5-F1
#
_cell.length_a   1.000
_cell.length_b   1.000
_cell.length_c   1.000
_cell.angle_alpha   90.00
_cell.angle_beta   90.00
_cell.angle_gamma   90.00
#
_symmetry.space_group_name_H-M   'P 1'
#
loop_
_entity.id
_entity.type
_entity.pdbx_description
1 polymer ?
#
loop_
_entity_poly.entity_id
_entity_poly.type
_entity_poly.pdbx_seq_one_letter_code
_entity_poly.pdbx_strand_id
1 'polypeptide(L)'
;MLHVITGPPAAGKSTFAREHAQDGHIIIDLDHLANTLAGKPLENHEHTGDVLAVAKAARQAAISAALTRDVTVWLIHTNPSDKQRAEYKRQGAEFHEIDPGKKTVMARCKQERPHGSAIAAAKWYDERKAKPTITIESFGFANGRPNGGLILDARDLPNPHDIPALRVPNGQSERVRNWLHQQTEVRDFIQASISRIDAAKPARVFIGCNSGKHRAVYIADELAEHYGTTAAHRDLGQKPKKNARERGYTHHGHELPRKRLLMALRDGTPCWWCGLPMHKDKQRNWDGWALAADHSNPHGAKNGEQPDRLLHGRCNSQRQDGRYDDRRPALTGKHPSEPLTPQTGVQVPPRARQGSDAAAFVWK
;
A
#
# COMPACT_ATOMS: atom_id res chain seq x y z
N MET A 1 -13.46 -32.32 25.52
CA MET A 1 -14.02 -31.31 24.58
C MET A 1 -13.78 -29.91 25.14
N LEU A 2 -13.37 -28.93 24.32
CA LEU A 2 -13.16 -27.55 24.78
C LEU A 2 -14.23 -26.62 24.20
N HIS A 3 -14.98 -25.94 25.06
CA HIS A 3 -15.92 -24.89 24.69
C HIS A 3 -15.38 -23.54 25.18
N VAL A 4 -15.19 -22.58 24.28
CA VAL A 4 -14.68 -21.23 24.58
C VAL A 4 -15.80 -20.21 24.43
N ILE A 5 -16.22 -19.62 25.54
CA ILE A 5 -17.28 -18.62 25.59
C ILE A 5 -16.66 -17.22 25.47
N THR A 6 -16.99 -16.50 24.40
CA THR A 6 -16.56 -15.12 24.14
C THR A 6 -17.74 -14.15 24.15
N GLY A 7 -17.48 -12.84 24.23
CA GLY A 7 -18.55 -11.83 24.26
C GLY A 7 -18.18 -10.64 25.15
N PRO A 8 -18.89 -9.50 25.06
CA PRO A 8 -18.56 -8.33 25.86
C PRO A 8 -18.78 -8.59 27.36
N PRO A 9 -18.24 -7.76 28.27
CA PRO A 9 -18.68 -7.73 29.66
C PRO A 9 -20.21 -7.63 29.76
N ALA A 10 -20.81 -8.21 30.81
CA ALA A 10 -22.26 -8.25 31.03
C ALA A 10 -23.13 -8.93 29.93
N ALA A 11 -22.54 -9.65 28.98
CA ALA A 11 -23.29 -10.38 27.96
C ALA A 11 -24.11 -11.58 28.49
N GLY A 12 -23.80 -12.09 29.69
CA GLY A 12 -24.41 -13.31 30.24
C GLY A 12 -23.55 -14.58 30.11
N LYS A 13 -22.24 -14.44 29.84
CA LYS A 13 -21.31 -15.57 29.62
C LYS A 13 -21.31 -16.60 30.76
N SER A 14 -21.23 -16.16 32.01
CA SER A 14 -21.23 -17.07 33.18
C SER A 14 -22.59 -17.74 33.39
N THR A 15 -23.69 -17.12 32.97
CA THR A 15 -25.01 -17.76 32.95
C THR A 15 -25.08 -18.84 31.87
N PHE A 16 -24.65 -18.51 30.65
CA PHE A 16 -24.59 -19.46 29.54
C PHE A 16 -23.78 -20.71 29.89
N ALA A 17 -22.58 -20.55 30.48
CA ALA A 17 -21.76 -21.67 30.93
C ALA A 17 -22.50 -22.57 31.94
N ARG A 18 -23.19 -21.98 32.93
CA ARG A 18 -23.92 -22.75 33.95
C ARG A 18 -25.12 -23.51 33.39
N GLU A 19 -25.80 -22.95 32.40
CA GLU A 19 -26.98 -23.59 31.76
C GLU A 19 -26.59 -24.76 30.84
N HIS A 20 -25.38 -24.75 30.29
CA HIS A 20 -24.94 -25.75 29.30
C HIS A 20 -23.93 -26.76 29.85
N ALA A 21 -23.22 -26.42 30.94
CA ALA A 21 -22.33 -27.36 31.60
C ALA A 21 -23.14 -28.43 32.36
N GLN A 22 -22.66 -29.67 32.31
CA GLN A 22 -23.22 -30.81 33.02
C GLN A 22 -22.34 -31.15 34.22
N ASP A 23 -22.83 -32.02 35.09
CA ASP A 23 -22.03 -32.53 36.21
C ASP A 23 -20.72 -33.18 35.71
N GLY A 24 -19.62 -32.93 36.41
CA GLY A 24 -18.28 -33.35 36.00
C GLY A 24 -17.60 -32.47 34.93
N HIS A 25 -18.27 -31.47 34.35
CA HIS A 25 -17.61 -30.50 33.46
C HIS A 25 -16.77 -29.48 34.26
N ILE A 26 -15.64 -29.02 33.69
CA ILE A 26 -14.81 -27.98 34.29
C ILE A 26 -15.21 -26.62 33.74
N ILE A 27 -15.63 -25.69 34.60
CA ILE A 27 -15.87 -24.29 34.22
C ILE A 27 -14.68 -23.44 34.68
N ILE A 28 -14.06 -22.71 33.75
CA ILE A 28 -12.94 -21.80 34.04
C ILE A 28 -13.41 -20.37 33.78
N ASP A 29 -13.71 -19.65 34.86
CA ASP A 29 -14.11 -18.24 34.86
C ASP A 29 -13.15 -17.41 35.72
N LEU A 30 -12.62 -16.31 35.17
CA LEU A 30 -11.68 -15.45 35.88
C LEU A 30 -12.35 -14.74 37.07
N ASP A 31 -13.59 -14.26 36.88
CA ASP A 31 -14.30 -13.51 37.93
C ASP A 31 -14.64 -14.46 39.10
N HIS A 32 -15.07 -15.69 38.79
CA HIS A 32 -15.31 -16.74 39.78
C HIS A 32 -14.02 -17.05 40.56
N LEU A 33 -12.92 -17.34 39.86
CA LEU A 33 -11.63 -17.62 40.52
C LEU A 33 -11.19 -16.46 41.43
N ALA A 34 -11.34 -15.21 40.97
CA ALA A 34 -11.01 -14.04 41.76
C ALA A 34 -11.90 -13.92 43.01
N ASN A 35 -13.20 -14.17 42.89
CA ASN A 35 -14.13 -14.16 44.03
C ASN A 35 -13.82 -15.26 45.04
N THR A 36 -13.55 -16.48 44.57
CA THR A 36 -13.16 -17.61 45.44
C THR A 36 -11.89 -17.31 46.20
N LEU A 37 -10.86 -16.79 45.54
CA LEU A 37 -9.58 -16.43 46.17
C LEU A 37 -9.72 -15.29 47.18
N ALA A 38 -10.67 -14.37 46.96
CA ALA A 38 -10.91 -13.23 47.83
C ALA A 38 -11.97 -13.48 48.93
N GLY A 39 -12.59 -14.67 48.97
CA GLY A 39 -13.71 -14.96 49.88
C GLY A 39 -14.93 -14.07 49.67
N LYS A 40 -15.20 -13.68 48.41
CA LYS A 40 -16.33 -12.81 48.02
C LYS A 40 -17.47 -13.61 47.38
N PRO A 41 -18.72 -13.10 47.40
CA PRO A 41 -19.84 -13.68 46.65
C PRO A 41 -19.51 -13.79 45.16
N LEU A 42 -20.08 -14.78 44.46
CA LEU A 42 -19.75 -15.04 43.05
C LEU A 42 -20.27 -13.97 42.09
N GLU A 43 -21.28 -13.23 42.52
CA GLU A 43 -21.88 -12.09 41.81
C GLU A 43 -21.03 -10.82 41.94
N ASN A 44 -19.98 -10.83 42.73
CA ASN A 44 -19.08 -9.68 42.86
C ASN A 44 -18.25 -9.50 41.57
N HIS A 45 -18.13 -8.25 41.14
CA HIS A 45 -17.43 -7.87 39.91
C HIS A 45 -16.34 -6.83 40.15
N GLU A 46 -16.00 -6.57 41.41
CA GLU A 46 -14.91 -5.69 41.83
C GLU A 46 -13.79 -6.51 42.45
N HIS A 47 -12.58 -6.38 41.90
CA HIS A 47 -11.41 -7.12 42.36
C HIS A 47 -10.22 -6.19 42.49
N THR A 48 -9.41 -6.41 43.53
CA THR A 48 -8.14 -5.72 43.68
C THR A 48 -7.12 -6.25 42.67
N GLY A 49 -6.08 -5.44 42.39
CA GLY A 49 -5.02 -5.82 41.44
C GLY A 49 -4.32 -7.12 41.82
N ASP A 50 -4.01 -7.32 43.11
CA ASP A 50 -3.32 -8.51 43.60
C ASP A 50 -4.18 -9.78 43.47
N VAL A 51 -5.47 -9.70 43.83
CA VAL A 51 -6.41 -10.81 43.64
C VAL A 51 -6.49 -11.18 42.16
N LEU A 52 -6.60 -10.20 41.26
CA LEU A 52 -6.63 -10.46 39.82
C LEU A 52 -5.33 -11.07 39.30
N ALA A 53 -4.16 -10.68 39.82
CA ALA A 53 -2.89 -11.25 39.43
C ALA A 53 -2.82 -12.75 39.79
N VAL A 54 -3.19 -13.10 41.02
CA VAL A 54 -3.23 -14.49 41.47
C VAL A 54 -4.30 -15.29 40.70
N ALA A 55 -5.49 -14.71 40.51
CA ALA A 55 -6.57 -15.34 39.75
C ALA A 55 -6.17 -15.62 38.29
N LYS A 56 -5.43 -14.71 37.64
CA LYS A 56 -4.91 -14.93 36.28
C LYS A 56 -3.90 -16.08 36.23
N ALA A 57 -3.01 -16.17 37.21
CA ALA A 57 -2.05 -17.28 37.31
C ALA A 57 -2.77 -18.62 37.54
N ALA A 58 -3.71 -18.66 38.49
CA ALA A 58 -4.55 -19.82 38.75
C ALA A 58 -5.35 -20.24 37.51
N ARG A 59 -5.93 -19.27 36.79
CA ARG A 59 -6.63 -19.50 35.53
C ARG A 59 -5.73 -20.10 34.47
N GLN A 60 -4.51 -19.58 34.30
CA GLN A 60 -3.57 -20.11 33.32
C GLN A 60 -3.17 -21.56 33.65
N ALA A 61 -2.93 -21.86 34.93
CA ALA A 61 -2.66 -23.23 35.39
C ALA A 61 -3.87 -24.15 35.16
N ALA A 62 -5.08 -23.69 35.50
CA ALA A 62 -6.32 -24.44 35.29
C ALA A 62 -6.54 -24.77 33.81
N ILE A 63 -6.36 -23.78 32.90
CA ILE A 63 -6.45 -24.00 31.45
C ILE A 63 -5.42 -25.05 31.03
N SER A 64 -4.15 -24.85 31.39
CA SER A 64 -3.06 -25.74 30.95
C SER A 64 -3.28 -27.18 31.41
N ALA A 65 -3.76 -27.37 32.64
CA ALA A 65 -4.01 -28.69 33.19
C ALA A 65 -5.32 -29.31 32.69
N ALA A 66 -6.34 -28.51 32.36
CA ALA A 66 -7.60 -29.02 31.83
C ALA A 66 -7.46 -29.49 30.37
N LEU A 67 -6.61 -28.81 29.58
CA LEU A 67 -6.37 -29.16 28.17
C LEU A 67 -5.62 -30.48 27.97
N THR A 68 -4.98 -31.04 29.01
CA THR A 68 -4.29 -32.33 28.93
C THR A 68 -5.14 -33.51 29.38
N ARG A 69 -6.40 -33.27 29.78
CA ARG A 69 -7.30 -34.29 30.32
C ARG A 69 -8.45 -34.56 29.36
N ASP A 70 -8.96 -35.79 29.39
CA ASP A 70 -10.15 -36.17 28.65
C ASP A 70 -11.42 -35.78 29.41
N VAL A 71 -11.66 -34.46 29.49
CA VAL A 71 -12.81 -33.86 30.15
C VAL A 71 -13.42 -32.75 29.30
N THR A 72 -14.67 -32.39 29.57
CA THR A 72 -15.30 -31.24 28.94
C THR A 72 -14.98 -29.97 29.73
N VAL A 73 -14.46 -28.96 29.04
CA VAL A 73 -14.02 -27.69 29.63
C VAL A 73 -14.80 -26.54 29.03
N TRP A 74 -15.40 -25.70 29.88
CA TRP A 74 -16.09 -24.47 29.53
C TRP A 74 -15.25 -23.28 29.97
N LEU A 75 -14.51 -22.70 29.02
CA LEU A 75 -13.61 -21.59 29.25
C LEU A 75 -14.28 -20.25 28.92
N ILE A 76 -14.46 -19.39 29.92
CA ILE A 76 -14.91 -18.02 29.68
C ILE A 76 -13.69 -17.15 29.36
N HIS A 77 -13.70 -16.57 28.16
CA HIS A 77 -12.67 -15.64 27.71
C HIS A 77 -13.31 -14.50 26.90
N THR A 78 -13.55 -13.35 27.52
CA THR A 78 -14.24 -12.18 26.93
C THR A 78 -13.68 -11.76 25.56
N ASN A 79 -12.36 -11.58 25.45
CA ASN A 79 -11.68 -11.19 24.21
C ASN A 79 -10.30 -11.86 24.09
N PRO A 80 -10.22 -13.13 23.64
CA PRO A 80 -8.94 -13.79 23.39
C PRO A 80 -8.23 -13.12 22.21
N SER A 81 -6.91 -12.95 22.34
CA SER A 81 -6.03 -12.53 21.25
C SER A 81 -6.03 -13.54 20.09
N ASP A 82 -5.59 -13.13 18.90
CA ASP A 82 -5.52 -14.00 17.73
C ASP A 82 -4.66 -15.24 17.97
N LYS A 83 -3.54 -15.08 18.70
CA LYS A 83 -2.68 -16.20 19.11
C LYS A 83 -3.44 -17.21 19.98
N GLN A 84 -4.22 -16.73 20.96
CA GLN A 84 -5.01 -17.59 21.84
C GLN A 84 -6.16 -18.26 21.08
N ARG A 85 -6.84 -17.52 20.19
CA ARG A 85 -7.88 -18.09 19.31
C ARG A 85 -7.32 -19.22 18.44
N ALA A 86 -6.14 -19.00 17.84
CA ALA A 86 -5.47 -20.01 17.05
C ALA A 86 -5.08 -21.24 17.88
N GLU A 87 -4.60 -21.04 19.11
CA GLU A 87 -4.31 -22.14 20.04
C GLU A 87 -5.56 -22.94 20.40
N TYR A 88 -6.64 -22.28 20.82
CA TYR A 88 -7.89 -22.98 21.14
C TYR A 88 -8.44 -23.74 19.94
N LYS A 89 -8.37 -23.18 18.72
CA LYS A 89 -8.75 -23.88 17.50
C LYS A 89 -7.90 -25.13 17.26
N ARG A 90 -6.59 -25.09 17.51
CA ARG A 90 -5.73 -26.29 17.41
C ARG A 90 -6.13 -27.37 18.40
N GLN A 91 -6.63 -26.99 19.57
CA GLN A 91 -7.15 -27.90 20.60
C GLN A 91 -8.60 -28.37 20.31
N GLY A 92 -9.13 -28.09 19.12
CA GLY A 92 -10.49 -28.49 18.74
C GLY A 92 -11.59 -27.70 19.47
N ALA A 93 -11.32 -26.46 19.88
CA ALA A 93 -12.30 -25.64 20.58
C ALA A 93 -13.54 -25.33 19.73
N GLU A 94 -14.71 -25.53 20.33
CA GLU A 94 -15.96 -24.93 19.88
C GLU A 94 -16.12 -23.54 20.49
N PHE A 95 -16.44 -22.53 19.67
CA PHE A 95 -16.58 -21.14 20.14
C PHE A 95 -18.05 -20.77 20.27
N HIS A 96 -18.40 -20.20 21.43
CA HIS A 96 -19.73 -19.69 21.75
C HIS A 96 -19.63 -18.17 21.95
N GLU A 97 -20.06 -17.38 20.96
CA GLU A 97 -20.11 -15.93 21.11
C GLU A 97 -21.47 -15.51 21.67
N ILE A 98 -21.46 -14.95 22.88
CA ILE A 98 -22.66 -14.47 23.57
C ILE A 98 -22.71 -12.95 23.43
N ASP A 99 -23.71 -12.48 22.68
CA ASP A 99 -23.97 -11.06 22.49
C ASP A 99 -25.48 -10.76 22.44
N PRO A 100 -26.09 -10.23 23.52
CA PRO A 100 -27.49 -9.81 23.53
C PRO A 100 -27.72 -8.40 22.91
N GLY A 101 -26.68 -7.82 22.32
CA GLY A 101 -26.70 -6.51 21.65
C GLY A 101 -26.24 -5.35 22.53
N LYS A 102 -25.63 -4.34 21.89
CA LYS A 102 -24.99 -3.19 22.57
C LYS A 102 -25.94 -2.47 23.53
N LYS A 103 -27.20 -2.28 23.15
CA LYS A 103 -28.20 -1.61 24.00
C LYS A 103 -28.40 -2.37 25.32
N THR A 104 -28.59 -3.68 25.24
CA THR A 104 -28.81 -4.57 26.40
C THR A 104 -27.57 -4.62 27.28
N VAL A 105 -26.39 -4.81 26.67
CA VAL A 105 -25.12 -4.86 27.40
C VAL A 105 -24.83 -3.56 28.14
N MET A 106 -25.03 -2.41 27.50
CA MET A 106 -24.81 -1.10 28.13
C MET A 106 -25.78 -0.86 29.29
N ALA A 107 -27.05 -1.27 29.16
CA ALA A 107 -28.03 -1.18 30.24
C ALA A 107 -27.60 -2.04 31.44
N ARG A 108 -27.20 -3.29 31.22
CA ARG A 108 -26.70 -4.19 32.27
C ARG A 108 -25.44 -3.66 32.93
N CYS A 109 -24.47 -3.15 32.16
CA CYS A 109 -23.26 -2.53 32.71
C CYS A 109 -23.57 -1.34 33.63
N LYS A 110 -24.63 -0.57 33.33
CA LYS A 110 -25.05 0.56 34.16
C LYS A 110 -25.73 0.13 35.46
N GLN A 111 -26.46 -0.98 35.44
CA GLN A 111 -27.27 -1.45 36.57
C GLN A 111 -26.52 -2.41 37.51
N GLU A 112 -25.66 -3.26 36.97
CA GLU A 112 -25.16 -4.47 37.66
C GLU A 112 -23.63 -4.52 37.81
N ARG A 113 -22.89 -3.52 37.29
CA ARG A 113 -21.43 -3.61 37.17
C ARG A 113 -20.71 -2.31 37.55
N PRO A 114 -19.44 -2.39 38.00
CA PRO A 114 -18.62 -1.21 38.25
C PRO A 114 -18.36 -0.40 36.96
N HIS A 115 -18.09 0.90 37.12
CA HIS A 115 -17.99 1.89 36.03
C HIS A 115 -17.08 1.46 34.85
N GLY A 116 -16.00 0.71 35.13
CA GLY A 116 -15.08 0.21 34.10
C GLY A 116 -15.68 -0.81 33.11
N SER A 117 -16.76 -1.51 33.48
CA SER A 117 -17.38 -2.54 32.63
C SER A 117 -18.06 -1.95 31.40
N ALA A 118 -18.64 -0.76 31.51
CA ALA A 118 -19.25 -0.05 30.38
C ALA A 118 -18.19 0.37 29.35
N ILE A 119 -17.03 0.83 29.81
CA ILE A 119 -15.89 1.21 28.95
C ILE A 119 -15.35 -0.02 28.21
N ALA A 120 -15.13 -1.11 28.94
CA ALA A 120 -14.65 -2.37 28.35
C ALA A 120 -15.66 -2.96 27.34
N ALA A 121 -16.97 -2.86 27.62
CA ALA A 121 -18.01 -3.25 26.67
C ALA A 121 -18.03 -2.34 25.44
N ALA A 122 -17.90 -1.02 25.60
CA ALA A 122 -17.88 -0.08 24.49
C ALA A 122 -16.72 -0.40 23.54
N LYS A 123 -15.52 -0.59 24.10
CA LYS A 123 -14.33 -1.01 23.38
C LYS A 123 -14.55 -2.32 22.63
N TRP A 124 -15.16 -3.33 23.26
CA TRP A 124 -15.44 -4.63 22.63
C TRP A 124 -16.29 -4.50 21.36
N TYR A 125 -17.32 -3.63 21.37
CA TYR A 125 -18.15 -3.36 20.18
C TYR A 125 -17.45 -2.51 19.14
N ASP A 126 -16.65 -1.53 19.58
CA ASP A 126 -15.97 -0.63 18.66
C ASP A 126 -14.84 -1.34 17.90
N GLU A 127 -14.16 -2.31 18.52
CA GLU A 127 -13.21 -3.22 17.87
C GLU A 127 -13.85 -4.14 16.82
N ARG A 128 -15.16 -4.40 16.94
CA ARG A 128 -15.94 -5.28 16.05
C ARG A 128 -16.78 -4.54 15.02
N LYS A 129 -16.91 -3.22 15.14
CA LYS A 129 -17.43 -2.42 14.02
C LYS A 129 -16.49 -2.60 12.84
N ALA A 130 -17.04 -2.80 11.64
CA ALA A 130 -16.27 -2.72 10.42
C ALA A 130 -15.52 -1.38 10.42
N LYS A 131 -14.20 -1.42 10.60
CA LYS A 131 -13.37 -0.22 10.44
C LYS A 131 -13.67 0.29 9.03
N PRO A 132 -14.03 1.57 8.85
CA PRO A 132 -14.20 2.11 7.51
C PRO A 132 -12.92 1.79 6.72
N THR A 133 -13.09 1.22 5.52
CA THR A 133 -12.00 0.66 4.71
C THR A 133 -11.18 1.82 4.14
N ILE A 134 -10.34 2.41 4.98
CA ILE A 134 -9.39 3.43 4.56
C ILE A 134 -8.39 2.77 3.61
N THR A 135 -8.31 3.28 2.40
CA THR A 135 -7.31 2.85 1.42
C THR A 135 -6.07 3.72 1.58
N ILE A 136 -4.92 3.09 1.76
CA ILE A 136 -3.64 3.78 1.95
C ILE A 136 -2.71 3.41 0.80
N GLU A 137 -2.20 4.41 0.08
CA GLU A 137 -1.35 4.20 -1.09
C GLU A 137 -0.11 5.10 -1.07
N SER A 138 1.08 4.53 -1.30
CA SER A 138 2.31 5.30 -1.49
C SER A 138 2.55 5.62 -2.97
N PHE A 139 3.08 6.81 -3.25
CA PHE A 139 3.37 7.24 -4.61
C PHE A 139 4.60 8.18 -4.73
N GLY A 140 5.09 8.29 -5.97
CA GLY A 140 6.15 9.20 -6.40
C GLY A 140 5.60 10.40 -7.17
N PHE A 141 5.89 11.62 -6.72
CA PHE A 141 5.51 12.85 -7.43
C PHE A 141 6.07 12.90 -8.86
N ALA A 142 7.26 12.34 -9.09
CA ALA A 142 7.85 12.23 -10.43
C ALA A 142 7.03 11.37 -11.41
N ASN A 143 6.13 10.51 -10.90
CA ASN A 143 5.24 9.66 -11.69
C ASN A 143 3.80 10.18 -11.70
N GLY A 144 3.57 11.41 -11.23
CA GLY A 144 2.27 12.08 -11.25
C GLY A 144 1.55 12.04 -9.90
N ARG A 145 0.87 13.14 -9.56
CA ARG A 145 0.08 13.25 -8.33
C ARG A 145 -1.26 12.50 -8.48
N PRO A 146 -1.65 11.62 -7.54
CA PRO A 146 -2.99 11.03 -7.50
C PRO A 146 -4.08 12.11 -7.38
N ASN A 147 -5.26 11.81 -7.92
CA ASN A 147 -6.43 12.67 -7.80
C ASN A 147 -7.38 12.15 -6.72
N GLY A 148 -7.94 13.07 -5.92
CA GLY A 148 -8.86 12.76 -4.83
C GLY A 148 -8.16 12.23 -3.56
N GLY A 149 -8.90 12.17 -2.45
CA GLY A 149 -8.38 11.71 -1.15
C GLY A 149 -7.49 12.73 -0.43
N LEU A 150 -7.04 12.34 0.77
CA LEU A 150 -6.07 13.11 1.54
C LEU A 150 -4.65 12.81 1.04
N ILE A 151 -3.88 13.85 0.70
CA ILE A 151 -2.49 13.70 0.25
C ILE A 151 -1.56 14.20 1.36
N LEU A 152 -0.65 13.33 1.78
CA LEU A 152 0.41 13.58 2.74
C LEU A 152 1.74 13.67 1.97
N ASP A 153 2.39 14.83 2.02
CA ASP A 153 3.64 15.09 1.31
C ASP A 153 4.84 14.86 2.23
N ALA A 154 5.63 13.84 1.93
CA ALA A 154 6.79 13.41 2.71
C ALA A 154 8.13 13.84 2.07
N ARG A 155 8.12 14.77 1.11
CA ARG A 155 9.34 15.19 0.39
C ARG A 155 10.35 15.96 1.23
N ASP A 156 9.89 16.63 2.28
CA ASP A 156 10.73 17.45 3.17
C ASP A 156 11.33 16.63 4.33
N LEU A 157 10.97 15.35 4.46
CA LEU A 157 11.52 14.45 5.48
C LEU A 157 12.94 13.97 5.13
N PRO A 158 13.76 13.57 6.13
CA PRO A 158 15.10 13.03 5.93
C PRO A 158 15.16 11.97 4.84
N ASN A 159 16.13 12.10 3.92
CA ASN A 159 16.15 11.36 2.68
C ASN A 159 17.15 10.19 2.71
N PRO A 160 16.68 8.91 2.70
CA PRO A 160 17.58 7.75 2.72
C PRO A 160 18.57 7.72 1.55
N HIS A 161 18.26 8.39 0.43
CA HIS A 161 19.15 8.44 -0.74
C HIS A 161 20.49 9.14 -0.46
N ASP A 162 20.56 9.95 0.60
CA ASP A 162 21.81 10.63 0.97
C ASP A 162 22.82 9.66 1.58
N ILE A 163 22.35 8.49 2.03
CA ILE A 163 23.18 7.40 2.57
C ILE A 163 23.42 6.38 1.45
N PRO A 164 24.67 6.20 0.97
CA PRO A 164 24.97 5.31 -0.16
C PRO A 164 24.41 3.89 -0.01
N ALA A 165 24.47 3.34 1.21
CA ALA A 165 24.00 2.00 1.54
C ALA A 165 22.47 1.84 1.49
N LEU A 166 21.72 2.94 1.48
CA LEU A 166 20.26 2.97 1.47
C LEU A 166 19.66 3.46 0.14
N ARG A 167 20.48 3.75 -0.88
CA ARG A 167 20.01 4.23 -2.19
C ARG A 167 19.25 3.18 -3.01
N VAL A 168 19.73 1.94 -2.94
CA VAL A 168 19.22 0.79 -3.69
C VAL A 168 18.03 0.13 -3.00
N PRO A 169 18.10 -0.22 -1.70
CA PRO A 169 16.98 -0.89 -1.04
C PRO A 169 15.80 0.07 -0.85
N ASN A 170 14.57 -0.44 -0.92
CA ASN A 170 13.36 0.38 -0.86
C ASN A 170 12.80 0.51 0.58
N GLY A 171 11.69 1.23 0.74
CA GLY A 171 11.05 1.48 2.04
C GLY A 171 10.50 0.24 2.77
N GLN A 172 10.39 -0.91 2.10
CA GLN A 172 10.04 -2.19 2.74
C GLN A 172 11.27 -2.93 3.29
N SER A 173 12.48 -2.52 2.90
CA SER A 173 13.70 -3.14 3.42
C SER A 173 13.94 -2.76 4.88
N GLU A 174 14.33 -3.73 5.68
CA GLU A 174 14.60 -3.55 7.10
C GLU A 174 15.61 -2.42 7.37
N ARG A 175 16.66 -2.30 6.55
CA ARG A 175 17.68 -1.24 6.69
C ARG A 175 17.11 0.16 6.51
N VAL A 176 16.22 0.36 5.53
CA VAL A 176 15.58 1.66 5.28
C VAL A 176 14.54 1.96 6.35
N ARG A 177 13.74 0.95 6.75
CA ARG A 177 12.76 1.08 7.84
C ARG A 177 13.43 1.50 9.15
N ASN A 178 14.47 0.77 9.56
CA ASN A 178 15.20 1.05 10.81
C ASN A 178 15.79 2.46 10.81
N TRP A 179 16.35 2.90 9.68
CA TRP A 179 16.90 4.25 9.57
C TRP A 179 15.82 5.34 9.64
N LEU A 180 14.71 5.16 8.92
CA LEU A 180 13.59 6.12 8.93
C LEU A 180 12.92 6.20 10.31
N HIS A 181 12.75 5.06 10.99
CA HIS A 181 12.19 4.98 12.34
C HIS A 181 13.02 5.75 13.38
N GLN A 182 14.33 5.86 13.18
CA GLN A 182 15.22 6.61 14.07
C GLN A 182 15.11 8.13 13.89
N GLN A 183 14.51 8.63 12.81
CA GLN A 183 14.38 10.06 12.54
C GLN A 183 13.17 10.63 13.31
N THR A 184 13.39 11.61 14.16
CA THR A 184 12.32 12.22 14.97
C THR A 184 11.26 12.87 14.09
N GLU A 185 11.68 13.58 13.04
CA GLU A 185 10.81 14.26 12.09
C GLU A 185 9.87 13.30 11.34
N VAL A 186 10.32 12.06 11.10
CA VAL A 186 9.49 11.04 10.46
C VAL A 186 8.43 10.52 11.42
N ARG A 187 8.80 10.28 12.69
CA ARG A 187 7.84 9.84 13.73
C ARG A 187 6.80 10.92 14.01
N ASP A 188 7.23 12.18 14.10
CA ASP A 188 6.34 13.32 14.31
C ASP A 188 5.38 13.49 13.14
N PHE A 189 5.86 13.32 11.90
CA PHE A 189 5.03 13.35 10.70
C PHE A 189 3.97 12.25 10.69
N ILE A 190 4.33 11.02 11.09
CA ILE A 190 3.37 9.91 11.20
C ILE A 190 2.29 10.24 12.24
N GLN A 191 2.69 10.72 13.41
CA GLN A 191 1.74 11.07 14.48
C GLN A 191 0.80 12.20 14.07
N ALA A 192 1.32 13.26 13.44
CA ALA A 192 0.51 14.34 12.90
C ALA A 192 -0.43 13.88 11.77
N SER A 193 0.03 12.92 10.95
CA SER A 193 -0.78 12.31 9.88
C SER A 193 -1.95 11.54 10.45
N ILE A 194 -1.75 10.74 11.50
CA ILE A 194 -2.83 10.01 12.21
C ILE A 194 -3.88 11.01 12.71
N SER A 195 -3.47 12.05 13.44
CA SER A 195 -4.41 13.06 13.94
C SER A 195 -5.21 13.72 12.83
N ARG A 196 -4.58 14.00 11.68
CA ARG A 196 -5.25 14.60 10.52
C ARG A 196 -6.22 13.63 9.84
N ILE A 197 -5.85 12.36 9.70
CA ILE A 197 -6.70 11.31 9.11
C ILE A 197 -7.93 11.09 10.01
N ASP A 198 -7.75 11.01 11.32
CA ASP A 198 -8.84 10.78 12.27
C ASP A 198 -9.84 11.95 12.29
N ALA A 199 -9.34 13.18 12.16
CA ALA A 199 -10.18 14.37 12.07
C ALA A 199 -10.95 14.45 10.74
N ALA A 200 -10.28 14.19 9.61
CA ALA A 200 -10.87 14.35 8.28
C ALA A 200 -11.68 13.13 7.81
N LYS A 201 -11.43 11.94 8.40
CA LYS A 201 -12.01 10.64 8.04
C LYS A 201 -12.05 10.36 6.53
N PRO A 202 -10.93 10.53 5.80
CA PRO A 202 -10.90 10.31 4.35
C PRO A 202 -11.04 8.82 4.01
N ALA A 203 -11.76 8.50 2.92
CA ALA A 203 -11.81 7.13 2.41
C ALA A 203 -10.47 6.67 1.78
N ARG A 204 -9.69 7.61 1.25
CA ARG A 204 -8.40 7.36 0.57
C ARG A 204 -7.34 8.30 1.08
N VAL A 205 -6.17 7.75 1.43
CA VAL A 205 -4.98 8.49 1.85
C VAL A 205 -3.82 8.12 0.93
N PHE A 206 -3.13 9.14 0.43
CA PHE A 206 -1.97 9.00 -0.42
C PHE A 206 -0.75 9.60 0.24
N ILE A 207 0.35 8.86 0.27
CA ILE A 207 1.62 9.33 0.80
C ILE A 207 2.58 9.53 -0.36
N GLY A 208 3.04 10.75 -0.57
CA GLY A 208 3.90 11.13 -1.68
C GLY A 208 5.34 11.38 -1.26
N CYS A 209 6.31 10.83 -1.98
CA CYS A 209 7.70 11.31 -1.97
C CYS A 209 8.19 11.52 -3.42
N ASN A 210 9.44 11.90 -3.66
CA ASN A 210 9.89 12.20 -5.03
C ASN A 210 9.73 11.00 -5.99
N SER A 211 10.31 9.85 -5.62
CA SER A 211 10.33 8.64 -6.45
C SER A 211 9.29 7.59 -6.08
N GLY A 212 8.65 7.70 -4.92
CA GLY A 212 7.69 6.71 -4.41
C GLY A 212 8.31 5.41 -3.92
N LYS A 213 9.61 5.39 -3.59
CA LYS A 213 10.35 4.15 -3.29
C LYS A 213 10.82 3.99 -1.84
N HIS A 214 11.01 5.08 -1.09
CA HIS A 214 11.58 5.03 0.28
C HIS A 214 10.58 5.55 1.32
N ARG A 215 10.64 6.86 1.62
CA ARG A 215 9.82 7.54 2.64
C ARG A 215 8.33 7.24 2.52
N ALA A 216 7.77 7.42 1.32
CA ALA A 216 6.35 7.21 1.07
C ALA A 216 5.91 5.77 1.34
N VAL A 217 6.74 4.78 0.98
CA VAL A 217 6.46 3.36 1.19
C VAL A 217 6.46 3.04 2.68
N TYR A 218 7.52 3.44 3.39
CA TYR A 218 7.63 3.22 4.84
C TYR A 218 6.45 3.85 5.60
N ILE A 219 6.16 5.13 5.36
CA ILE A 219 5.07 5.83 6.05
C ILE A 219 3.70 5.22 5.71
N ALA A 220 3.48 4.78 4.47
CA ALA A 220 2.25 4.10 4.09
C ALA A 220 2.07 2.78 4.85
N ASP A 221 3.14 2.00 5.03
CA ASP A 221 3.11 0.76 5.81
C ASP A 221 2.78 1.02 7.28
N GLU A 222 3.44 2.00 7.91
CA GLU A 222 3.20 2.36 9.32
C GLU A 222 1.76 2.84 9.55
N LEU A 223 1.20 3.64 8.63
CA LEU A 223 -0.19 4.07 8.71
C LEU A 223 -1.15 2.90 8.44
N ALA A 224 -0.85 2.02 7.50
CA ALA A 224 -1.67 0.84 7.22
C ALA A 224 -1.75 -0.11 8.42
N GLU A 225 -0.61 -0.35 9.09
CA GLU A 225 -0.54 -1.10 10.33
C GLU A 225 -1.39 -0.44 11.43
N HIS A 226 -1.25 0.88 11.62
CA HIS A 226 -2.03 1.64 12.61
C HIS A 226 -3.55 1.48 12.40
N TYR A 227 -4.01 1.58 11.14
CA TYR A 227 -5.43 1.46 10.82
C TYR A 227 -5.92 0.01 10.65
N GLY A 228 -5.03 -0.98 10.68
CA GLY A 228 -5.35 -2.39 10.47
C GLY A 228 -5.79 -2.71 9.04
N THR A 229 -5.11 -2.11 8.06
CA THR A 229 -5.31 -2.34 6.61
C THR A 229 -3.97 -2.68 5.96
N THR A 230 -3.95 -2.85 4.63
CA THR A 230 -2.73 -3.06 3.85
C THR A 230 -2.46 -1.85 2.96
N ALA A 231 -1.19 -1.43 2.88
CA ALA A 231 -0.77 -0.37 1.97
C ALA A 231 -0.64 -0.89 0.52
N ALA A 232 -1.02 -0.06 -0.45
CA ALA A 232 -0.67 -0.25 -1.86
C ALA A 232 0.54 0.61 -2.23
N HIS A 233 1.44 0.09 -3.08
CA HIS A 233 2.63 0.84 -3.50
C HIS A 233 2.69 0.98 -5.01
N ARG A 234 2.27 2.15 -5.51
CA ARG A 234 2.13 2.41 -6.95
C ARG A 234 3.45 2.29 -7.72
N ASP A 235 4.55 2.68 -7.10
CA ASP A 235 5.84 2.88 -7.76
C ASP A 235 6.91 1.83 -7.39
N LEU A 236 6.56 0.86 -6.53
CA LEU A 236 7.37 -0.33 -6.31
C LEU A 236 7.20 -1.31 -7.49
N GLY A 237 8.28 -2.01 -7.85
CA GLY A 237 8.28 -2.96 -8.98
C GLY A 237 8.35 -2.33 -10.38
N GLN A 238 8.24 -1.00 -10.52
CA GLN A 238 8.48 -0.34 -11.81
C GLN A 238 9.97 -0.38 -12.17
N LYS A 239 10.31 -0.93 -13.35
CA LYS A 239 11.69 -0.87 -13.88
C LYS A 239 12.15 0.60 -13.93
N PRO A 240 13.37 0.92 -13.47
CA PRO A 240 13.89 2.29 -13.59
C PRO A 240 13.80 2.74 -15.05
N LYS A 241 13.29 3.96 -15.29
CA LYS A 241 13.28 4.54 -16.63
C LYS A 241 14.73 4.66 -17.09
N LYS A 242 15.05 4.01 -18.22
CA LYS A 242 16.38 4.06 -18.83
C LYS A 242 16.80 5.52 -19.04
N ASN A 243 17.99 5.90 -18.56
CA ASN A 243 18.56 7.21 -18.82
C ASN A 243 18.90 7.39 -20.32
N ALA A 244 19.28 8.60 -20.77
CA ALA A 244 19.53 8.87 -22.19
C ALA A 244 20.54 7.89 -22.81
N ARG A 245 21.64 7.60 -22.09
CA ARG A 245 22.68 6.65 -22.52
C ARG A 245 22.15 5.23 -22.64
N GLU A 246 21.37 4.77 -21.66
CA GLU A 246 20.72 3.44 -21.65
C GLU A 246 19.63 3.31 -22.73
N ARG A 247 19.07 4.44 -23.18
CA ARG A 247 18.15 4.51 -24.33
C ARG A 247 18.86 4.55 -25.69
N GLY A 248 20.19 4.51 -25.71
CA GLY A 248 21.02 4.54 -26.92
C GLY A 248 21.52 5.93 -27.34
N TYR A 249 21.12 7.00 -26.63
CA TYR A 249 21.55 8.37 -26.89
C TYR A 249 22.91 8.65 -26.23
N THR A 250 23.94 7.93 -26.68
CA THR A 250 25.30 8.10 -26.19
C THR A 250 26.00 9.28 -26.87
N HIS A 251 27.11 9.75 -26.30
CA HIS A 251 27.92 10.82 -26.88
C HIS A 251 28.36 10.49 -28.31
N HIS A 252 28.96 9.31 -28.51
CA HIS A 252 29.42 8.86 -29.83
C HIS A 252 28.30 8.39 -30.76
N GLY A 253 27.23 7.80 -30.21
CA GLY A 253 26.12 7.26 -31.00
C GLY A 253 25.11 8.30 -31.45
N HIS A 254 24.97 9.42 -30.74
CA HIS A 254 23.91 10.38 -31.03
C HIS A 254 24.32 11.86 -30.92
N GLU A 255 25.14 12.25 -29.93
CA GLU A 255 25.51 13.67 -29.76
C GLU A 255 26.47 14.16 -30.86
N LEU A 256 27.56 13.41 -31.12
CA LEU A 256 28.51 13.71 -32.19
C LEU A 256 27.88 13.67 -33.58
N PRO A 257 27.14 12.60 -33.96
CA PRO A 257 26.45 12.55 -35.24
C PRO A 257 25.50 13.73 -35.45
N ARG A 258 24.71 14.09 -34.42
CA ARG A 258 23.86 15.30 -34.49
C ARG A 258 24.67 16.57 -34.75
N LYS A 259 25.80 16.76 -34.06
CA LYS A 259 26.69 17.92 -34.28
C LYS A 259 27.20 17.94 -35.72
N ARG A 260 27.61 16.80 -36.28
CA ARG A 260 28.05 16.67 -37.67
C ARG A 260 26.94 17.02 -38.66
N LEU A 261 25.73 16.51 -38.45
CA LEU A 261 24.56 16.84 -39.27
C LEU A 261 24.25 18.35 -39.24
N LEU A 262 24.33 18.99 -38.07
CA LEU A 262 24.14 20.44 -37.95
C LEU A 262 25.24 21.25 -38.63
N MET A 263 26.49 20.78 -38.59
CA MET A 263 27.59 21.43 -39.31
C MET A 263 27.37 21.34 -40.82
N ALA A 264 26.99 20.17 -41.33
CA ALA A 264 26.75 19.90 -42.74
C ALA A 264 25.46 20.54 -43.29
N LEU A 265 24.49 20.84 -42.43
CA LEU A 265 23.23 21.46 -42.85
C LEU A 265 23.47 22.81 -43.55
N ARG A 266 22.85 22.99 -44.72
CA ARG A 266 22.68 24.30 -45.35
C ARG A 266 21.32 24.87 -44.96
N ASP A 267 21.29 26.10 -44.47
CA ASP A 267 20.04 26.78 -44.11
C ASP A 267 19.09 26.79 -45.32
N GLY A 268 17.82 26.48 -45.09
CA GLY A 268 16.82 26.32 -46.15
C GLY A 268 16.69 24.89 -46.68
N THR A 269 17.55 23.94 -46.27
CA THR A 269 17.40 22.53 -46.65
C THR A 269 16.00 22.02 -46.23
N PRO A 270 15.22 21.40 -47.14
CA PRO A 270 13.88 20.92 -46.80
C PRO A 270 13.89 19.85 -45.71
N CYS A 271 13.00 19.98 -44.73
CA CYS A 271 12.73 18.94 -43.76
C CYS A 271 12.08 17.73 -44.44
N TRP A 272 12.63 16.53 -44.28
CA TRP A 272 12.07 15.31 -44.91
C TRP A 272 10.60 15.04 -44.52
N TRP A 273 10.22 15.40 -43.29
CA TRP A 273 8.88 15.20 -42.76
C TRP A 273 7.84 16.14 -43.38
N CYS A 274 8.08 17.45 -43.33
CA CYS A 274 7.09 18.46 -43.68
C CYS A 274 7.40 19.28 -44.94
N GLY A 275 8.60 19.14 -45.51
CA GLY A 275 9.03 19.89 -46.69
C GLY A 275 9.44 21.34 -46.43
N LEU A 276 9.15 21.90 -45.25
CA LEU A 276 9.51 23.28 -44.90
C LEU A 276 11.03 23.45 -44.69
N PRO A 277 11.56 24.66 -44.92
CA PRO A 277 12.99 24.93 -44.75
C PRO A 277 13.46 24.74 -43.31
N MET A 278 14.62 24.11 -43.14
CA MET A 278 15.32 23.95 -41.87
C MET A 278 16.43 24.98 -41.71
N HIS A 279 16.53 25.56 -40.52
CA HIS A 279 17.53 26.56 -40.16
C HIS A 279 18.29 26.15 -38.89
N LYS A 280 19.60 26.44 -38.86
CA LYS A 280 20.44 26.27 -37.67
C LYS A 280 19.95 27.16 -36.52
N ASP A 281 19.53 28.37 -36.84
CA ASP A 281 18.84 29.25 -35.90
C ASP A 281 17.40 28.77 -35.70
N LYS A 282 17.10 28.35 -34.46
CA LYS A 282 15.78 27.84 -34.07
C LYS A 282 14.65 28.85 -34.25
N GLN A 283 14.91 30.15 -34.17
CA GLN A 283 13.87 31.17 -34.29
C GLN A 283 13.32 31.27 -35.71
N ARG A 284 14.10 30.82 -36.70
CA ARG A 284 13.72 30.79 -38.12
C ARG A 284 12.99 29.50 -38.51
N ASN A 285 12.97 28.49 -37.65
CA ASN A 285 12.17 27.29 -37.87
C ASN A 285 10.71 27.59 -37.53
N TRP A 286 9.78 27.05 -38.33
CA TRP A 286 8.34 27.30 -38.17
C TRP A 286 7.79 26.91 -36.79
N ASP A 287 8.42 25.95 -36.11
CA ASP A 287 8.04 25.51 -34.77
C ASP A 287 8.79 26.25 -33.65
N GLY A 288 9.72 27.15 -33.99
CA GLY A 288 10.58 27.87 -33.06
C GLY A 288 11.60 26.99 -32.33
N TRP A 289 11.77 25.73 -32.76
CA TRP A 289 12.57 24.73 -32.05
C TRP A 289 13.90 24.47 -32.75
N ALA A 290 14.87 24.00 -31.97
CA ALA A 290 16.12 23.51 -32.53
C ALA A 290 15.86 22.22 -33.32
N LEU A 291 16.62 22.00 -34.38
CA LEU A 291 16.51 20.79 -35.17
C LEU A 291 16.89 19.55 -34.33
N ALA A 292 16.08 18.51 -34.50
CA ALA A 292 16.25 17.20 -33.89
C ALA A 292 16.95 16.26 -34.86
N ALA A 293 17.82 15.40 -34.33
CA ALA A 293 18.42 14.33 -35.10
C ALA A 293 17.48 13.12 -35.09
N ASP A 294 17.13 12.65 -36.27
CA ASP A 294 16.21 11.54 -36.52
C ASP A 294 16.95 10.34 -37.12
N HIS A 295 16.33 9.16 -37.04
CA HIS A 295 16.86 7.91 -37.60
C HIS A 295 15.87 7.36 -38.61
N SER A 296 16.32 6.90 -39.77
CA SER A 296 15.46 6.12 -40.68
C SER A 296 14.73 4.99 -39.96
N ASN A 297 15.44 4.22 -39.15
CA ASN A 297 14.87 3.19 -38.30
C ASN A 297 14.28 3.79 -37.00
N PRO A 298 12.98 3.60 -36.70
CA PRO A 298 12.35 4.02 -35.44
C PRO A 298 13.03 3.53 -34.15
N HIS A 299 13.83 2.47 -34.24
CA HIS A 299 14.60 1.91 -33.12
C HIS A 299 16.11 2.07 -33.28
N GLY A 300 16.56 2.85 -34.28
CA GLY A 300 17.97 2.99 -34.62
C GLY A 300 18.84 3.38 -33.43
N ALA A 301 18.42 4.38 -32.65
CA ALA A 301 19.17 4.79 -31.46
C ALA A 301 19.39 3.63 -30.46
N LYS A 302 18.38 2.78 -30.24
CA LYS A 302 18.47 1.61 -29.34
C LYS A 302 19.36 0.51 -29.92
N ASN A 303 19.40 0.40 -31.24
CA ASN A 303 20.21 -0.56 -31.97
C ASN A 303 21.66 -0.07 -32.19
N GLY A 304 22.01 1.11 -31.67
CA GLY A 304 23.33 1.72 -31.83
C GLY A 304 23.57 2.37 -33.19
N GLU A 305 22.52 2.55 -34.00
CA GLU A 305 22.57 3.27 -35.26
C GLU A 305 22.74 4.77 -35.00
N GLN A 306 23.51 5.45 -35.85
CA GLN A 306 23.64 6.90 -35.80
C GLN A 306 22.44 7.55 -36.50
N PRO A 307 21.99 8.74 -36.04
CA PRO A 307 21.00 9.50 -36.77
C PRO A 307 21.55 9.92 -38.14
N ASP A 308 20.70 9.85 -39.16
CA ASP A 308 21.06 10.06 -40.56
C ASP A 308 20.49 11.35 -41.16
N ARG A 309 19.59 12.02 -40.43
CA ARG A 309 18.99 13.29 -40.87
C ARG A 309 18.61 14.21 -39.73
N LEU A 310 18.30 15.45 -40.10
CA LEU A 310 17.68 16.44 -39.23
C LEU A 310 16.21 16.62 -39.61
N LEU A 311 15.39 16.89 -38.61
CA LEU A 311 13.99 17.30 -38.74
C LEU A 311 13.73 18.51 -37.81
N HIS A 312 12.66 19.27 -38.08
CA HIS A 312 12.12 20.18 -37.07
C HIS A 312 11.72 19.40 -35.80
N GLY A 313 11.82 20.04 -34.64
CA GLY A 313 11.61 19.36 -33.36
C GLY A 313 10.18 18.81 -33.21
N ARG A 314 9.18 19.56 -33.68
CA ARG A 314 7.79 19.08 -33.74
C ARG A 314 7.62 17.96 -34.77
N CYS A 315 8.26 18.05 -35.92
CA CYS A 315 8.20 17.00 -36.95
C CYS A 315 8.77 15.68 -36.44
N ASN A 316 9.92 15.71 -35.74
CA ASN A 316 10.50 14.54 -35.10
C ASN A 316 9.57 13.93 -34.03
N SER A 317 8.84 14.77 -33.29
CA SER A 317 7.87 14.33 -32.30
C SER A 317 6.60 13.72 -32.94
N GLN A 318 6.16 14.27 -34.07
CA GLN A 318 4.99 13.80 -34.84
C GLN A 318 5.24 12.48 -35.54
N ARG A 319 6.45 12.26 -36.05
CA ARG A 319 6.84 11.02 -36.73
C ARG A 319 6.70 9.79 -35.84
N GLN A 320 6.96 9.92 -34.54
CA GLN A 320 6.89 8.83 -33.56
C GLN A 320 7.72 7.61 -33.99
N ASP A 321 7.07 6.48 -34.27
CA ASP A 321 7.69 5.23 -34.71
C ASP A 321 7.63 5.02 -36.23
N GLY A 322 7.42 6.09 -36.99
CA GLY A 322 7.37 6.06 -38.45
C GLY A 322 6.05 5.58 -39.06
N ARG A 323 5.04 5.24 -38.23
CA ARG A 323 3.72 4.76 -38.68
C ARG A 323 2.94 5.72 -39.59
N TYR A 324 3.38 6.96 -39.72
CA TYR A 324 2.77 8.01 -40.53
C TYR A 324 3.71 8.53 -41.63
N ASP A 325 4.82 7.84 -41.90
CA ASP A 325 5.81 8.25 -42.92
C ASP A 325 5.19 8.38 -44.32
N ASP A 326 4.15 7.59 -44.62
CA ASP A 326 3.35 7.57 -45.87
C ASP A 326 2.34 8.73 -45.98
N ARG A 327 2.02 9.38 -44.87
CA ARG A 327 1.04 10.50 -44.78
C ARG A 327 1.66 11.78 -44.27
N ARG A 328 2.99 11.85 -44.26
CA ARG A 328 3.72 13.00 -43.72
C ARG A 328 3.31 14.28 -44.45
N PRO A 329 3.36 15.45 -43.77
CA PRO A 329 2.87 16.71 -44.34
C PRO A 329 3.49 17.06 -45.71
N ALA A 330 4.76 16.68 -45.94
CA ALA A 330 5.42 16.88 -47.23
C ALA A 330 4.71 16.20 -48.42
N LEU A 331 3.96 15.12 -48.20
CA LEU A 331 3.24 14.37 -49.24
C LEU A 331 1.80 14.85 -49.43
N THR A 332 1.21 15.45 -48.39
CA THR A 332 -0.19 15.88 -48.39
C THR A 332 -0.36 17.35 -48.75
N GLY A 333 0.73 18.12 -48.79
CA GLY A 333 0.71 19.57 -49.01
C GLY A 333 0.14 20.37 -47.83
N LYS A 334 -0.22 19.70 -46.74
CA LYS A 334 -0.75 20.34 -45.53
C LYS A 334 0.37 20.90 -44.68
N HIS A 335 0.07 21.96 -43.94
CA HIS A 335 1.06 22.51 -43.01
C HIS A 335 1.25 21.55 -41.81
N PRO A 336 2.47 21.30 -41.33
CA PRO A 336 2.74 20.39 -40.20
C PRO A 336 2.13 20.82 -38.86
N SER A 337 1.53 22.02 -38.75
CA SER A 337 0.75 22.42 -37.58
C SER A 337 -0.66 21.82 -37.57
N GLU A 338 -1.15 21.35 -38.71
CA GLU A 338 -2.45 20.72 -38.82
C GLU A 338 -2.41 19.30 -38.24
N PRO A 339 -3.51 18.82 -37.63
CA PRO A 339 -3.59 17.45 -37.13
C PRO A 339 -3.39 16.43 -38.26
N LEU A 340 -2.56 15.41 -38.02
CA LEU A 340 -2.48 14.24 -38.88
C LEU A 340 -3.84 13.54 -38.88
N THR A 341 -4.35 13.23 -40.08
CA THR A 341 -5.67 12.59 -40.22
C THR A 341 -5.62 11.20 -39.59
N PRO A 342 -6.56 10.83 -38.69
CA PRO A 342 -6.61 9.50 -38.10
C PRO A 342 -6.67 8.43 -39.19
N GLN A 343 -6.01 7.28 -38.99
CA GLN A 343 -6.25 6.12 -39.84
C GLN A 343 -7.69 5.65 -39.64
N THR A 344 -8.55 5.84 -40.64
CA THR A 344 -9.80 5.10 -40.71
C THR A 344 -9.46 3.62 -40.89
N GLY A 345 -9.76 2.80 -39.88
CA GLY A 345 -9.74 1.33 -40.01
C GLY A 345 -8.67 0.53 -39.27
N VAL A 346 -7.79 1.14 -38.45
CA VAL A 346 -6.90 0.36 -37.56
C VAL A 346 -7.39 0.47 -36.13
N GLN A 347 -8.08 -0.57 -35.66
CA GLN A 347 -8.29 -0.78 -34.23
C GLN A 347 -6.92 -0.79 -33.55
N VAL A 348 -6.70 0.13 -32.61
CA VAL A 348 -5.56 0.07 -31.70
C VAL A 348 -5.72 -1.24 -30.92
N PRO A 349 -4.83 -2.24 -31.06
CA PRO A 349 -4.94 -3.41 -30.22
C PRO A 349 -4.70 -2.95 -28.78
N PRO A 350 -5.54 -3.38 -27.81
CA PRO A 350 -5.28 -3.08 -26.41
C PRO A 350 -3.88 -3.60 -26.06
N ARG A 351 -3.11 -2.78 -25.33
CA ARG A 351 -1.78 -3.18 -24.84
C ARG A 351 -1.87 -4.57 -24.24
N ALA A 352 -1.23 -5.55 -24.88
CA ALA A 352 -1.14 -6.90 -24.35
C ALA A 352 -0.55 -6.83 -22.94
N ARG A 353 -1.35 -7.18 -21.94
CA ARG A 353 -0.83 -7.60 -20.64
C ARG A 353 -0.03 -8.86 -20.95
N GLN A 354 1.29 -8.80 -20.80
CA GLN A 354 2.11 -10.01 -20.79
C GLN A 354 1.64 -10.85 -19.60
N GLY A 355 0.79 -11.85 -19.90
CA GLY A 355 0.55 -12.97 -19.01
C GLY A 355 1.83 -13.77 -18.92
N SER A 356 2.28 -14.01 -17.70
CA SER A 356 3.32 -14.98 -17.39
C SER A 356 2.71 -16.38 -17.50
N ASP A 357 2.88 -17.03 -18.65
CA ASP A 357 2.74 -18.48 -18.72
C ASP A 357 3.96 -19.11 -18.06
N ALA A 358 3.76 -19.61 -16.84
CA ALA A 358 4.71 -20.50 -16.17
C ALA A 358 4.48 -21.92 -16.71
N ALA A 359 5.29 -22.32 -17.68
CA ALA A 359 5.44 -23.72 -18.04
C ALA A 359 6.10 -24.47 -16.88
N ALA A 360 5.36 -25.39 -16.27
CA ALA A 360 5.84 -26.32 -15.28
C ALA A 360 6.84 -27.30 -15.91
N PHE A 361 8.11 -27.21 -15.52
CA PHE A 361 9.11 -28.24 -15.77
C PHE A 361 9.14 -29.21 -14.58
N VAL A 362 8.67 -30.43 -14.80
CA VAL A 362 8.79 -31.57 -13.89
C VAL A 362 10.10 -32.29 -14.22
N TRP A 363 11.00 -32.43 -13.25
CA TRP A 363 12.18 -33.30 -13.38
C TRP A 363 11.81 -34.74 -13.02
N LYS A 364 12.19 -35.68 -13.89
CA LYS A 364 12.50 -37.06 -13.54
C LYS A 364 13.99 -37.18 -13.30
#